data_AF-A0A3N4CZ73-F1
#
_entry.id   AF-A0A3N4CZ73-F1
#
_cell.length_a   1.000
_cell.length_b   1.000
_cell.length_c   1.000
_cell.angle_alpha   90.00
_cell.angle_beta   90.00
_cell.angle_gamma   90.00
#
_symmetry.space_group_name_H-M   'P 1'
#
loop_
_entity.id
_entity.type
_entity.pdbx_description
1 polymer ?
#
loop_
_entity_poly.entity_id
_entity_poly.type
_entity_poly.pdbx_seq_one_letter_code
_entity_poly.pdbx_strand_id
1 'polypeptide(L)'
;MPTSFGDFMLDTSQDGASTCKNSNGDSFVATYDPGETVETNAARLTDIGRAGKWTCGKDSYDMSVCLTEPYSDTVATLTLDRPFATLTEISGSFLEAWQ
;
A
#
# COMPACT_ATOMS: atom_id res chain seq x y z
N MET A 1 11.10 -0.03 -5.29
CA MET A 1 10.41 0.68 -4.20
C MET A 1 11.31 1.81 -3.70
N PRO A 2 10.76 2.98 -3.36
CA PRO A 2 11.51 4.11 -2.82
C PRO A 2 12.05 3.81 -1.42
N THR A 3 13.21 4.38 -1.08
CA THR A 3 13.79 4.29 0.27
C THR A 3 13.26 5.37 1.22
N SER A 4 12.55 6.38 0.70
CA SER A 4 11.90 7.44 1.46
C SER A 4 10.78 8.10 0.64
N PHE A 5 9.71 8.54 1.31
CA PHE A 5 8.61 9.32 0.72
C PHE A 5 7.87 10.04 1.85
N GLY A 6 7.44 11.29 1.63
CA GLY A 6 6.84 12.09 2.71
C GLY A 6 7.73 12.15 3.95
N ASP A 7 7.19 11.76 5.10
CA ASP A 7 7.88 11.62 6.39
C ASP A 7 8.32 10.17 6.71
N PHE A 8 8.11 9.23 5.77
CA PHE A 8 8.48 7.83 5.92
C PHE A 8 9.88 7.55 5.37
N MET A 9 10.63 6.72 6.10
CA MET A 9 11.92 6.16 5.69
C MET A 9 11.87 4.63 5.72
N LEU A 10 12.58 3.98 4.82
CA LEU A 10 12.73 2.53 4.81
C LEU A 10 13.35 2.04 6.12
N ASP A 11 12.65 1.15 6.80
CA ASP A 11 13.10 0.47 8.02
C ASP A 11 13.63 -0.92 7.68
N THR A 12 12.83 -1.72 6.98
CA THR A 12 13.20 -3.08 6.57
C THR A 12 12.68 -3.41 5.17
N SER A 13 13.38 -4.29 4.46
CA SER A 13 12.95 -4.86 3.19
C SER A 13 13.27 -6.34 3.17
N GLN A 14 12.25 -7.18 2.96
CA GLN A 14 12.41 -8.63 2.95
C GLN A 14 11.34 -9.26 2.03
N ASP A 15 11.74 -10.26 1.24
CA ASP A 15 10.84 -11.10 0.43
C ASP A 15 9.82 -10.31 -0.42
N GLY A 16 10.25 -9.22 -1.06
CA GLY A 16 9.40 -8.38 -1.92
C GLY A 16 8.50 -7.37 -1.18
N ALA A 17 8.53 -7.37 0.16
CA ALA A 17 7.87 -6.38 1.00
C ALA A 17 8.88 -5.34 1.53
N SER A 18 8.49 -4.08 1.52
CA SER A 18 9.21 -2.99 2.21
C SER A 18 8.33 -2.42 3.32
N THR A 19 8.91 -2.29 4.51
CA THR A 19 8.31 -1.58 5.64
C THR A 19 9.01 -0.24 5.80
N CYS A 20 8.24 0.84 5.75
CA CYS A 20 8.69 2.19 5.98
C CYS A 20 8.06 2.72 7.28
N LYS A 21 8.83 3.49 8.06
CA LYS A 21 8.37 4.09 9.32
C LYS A 21 8.60 5.58 9.33
N ASN A 22 7.75 6.31 10.04
CA ASN A 22 7.95 7.74 10.32
C ASN A 22 8.29 7.95 11.81
N SER A 23 8.65 9.19 12.17
CA SER A 23 8.97 9.57 13.55
C SER A 23 7.79 9.48 14.52
N ASN A 24 6.56 9.42 13.99
CA ASN A 24 5.34 9.29 14.78
C ASN A 24 5.06 7.83 15.21
N GLY A 25 5.86 6.88 14.70
CA GLY A 25 5.69 5.45 14.96
C GLY A 25 4.71 4.76 14.02
N ASP A 26 4.22 5.45 12.98
CA ASP A 26 3.40 4.83 11.95
C ASP A 26 4.25 3.88 11.10
N SER A 27 3.64 2.77 10.69
CA SER A 27 4.24 1.80 9.77
C SER A 27 3.43 1.72 8.49
N PHE A 28 4.12 1.86 7.37
CA PHE A 28 3.60 1.69 6.02
C PHE A 28 4.29 0.49 5.38
N VAL A 29 3.51 -0.49 4.95
CA VAL A 29 4.04 -1.68 4.26
C VAL A 29 3.61 -1.62 2.82
N ALA A 30 4.56 -1.80 1.91
CA ALA A 30 4.29 -1.98 0.48
C ALA A 30 4.82 -3.33 0.03
N THR A 31 4.02 -4.06 -0.74
CA THR A 31 4.46 -5.26 -1.47
C THR A 31 4.34 -5.01 -2.97
N TYR A 32 5.22 -5.65 -3.71
CA TYR A 32 5.26 -5.61 -5.16
C TYR A 32 5.36 -7.03 -5.69
N ASP A 33 4.32 -7.46 -6.40
CA ASP A 33 4.19 -8.82 -6.90
C ASP A 33 4.06 -8.78 -8.43
N PRO A 34 5.15 -9.07 -9.18
CA PRO A 34 5.15 -9.05 -10.64
C PRO A 34 4.10 -9.99 -11.22
N GLY A 35 3.31 -9.50 -12.17
CA GLY A 35 2.32 -10.32 -12.89
C GLY A 35 1.02 -10.61 -12.14
N GLU A 36 0.85 -10.13 -10.89
CA GLU A 36 -0.46 -10.11 -10.25
C GLU A 36 -1.28 -8.88 -10.67
N THR A 37 -2.60 -8.97 -10.56
CA THR A 37 -3.54 -7.87 -10.86
C THR A 37 -4.26 -7.38 -9.61
N VAL A 38 -4.72 -6.13 -9.64
CA VAL A 38 -5.61 -5.55 -8.61
C VAL A 38 -6.90 -6.38 -8.51
N GLU A 39 -7.43 -6.86 -9.63
CA GLU A 39 -8.64 -7.70 -9.64
C GLU A 39 -8.44 -8.99 -8.84
N THR A 40 -7.33 -9.70 -9.09
CA THR A 40 -7.00 -10.96 -8.40
C THR A 40 -6.82 -10.73 -6.90
N ASN A 41 -6.13 -9.66 -6.51
CA ASN A 41 -5.88 -9.33 -5.11
C ASN A 41 -7.13 -8.79 -4.39
N ALA A 42 -7.93 -7.98 -5.05
CA ALA A 42 -9.15 -7.41 -4.49
C ALA A 42 -10.20 -8.49 -4.19
N ALA A 43 -10.18 -9.64 -4.90
CA ALA A 43 -11.05 -10.77 -4.61
C ALA A 43 -10.86 -11.35 -3.19
N ARG A 44 -9.75 -11.01 -2.52
CA ARG A 44 -9.45 -11.43 -1.14
C ARG A 44 -9.86 -10.41 -0.08
N LEU A 45 -10.39 -9.26 -0.50
CA LEU A 45 -10.79 -8.16 0.39
C LEU A 45 -12.30 -8.14 0.62
N THR A 46 -12.70 -7.59 1.76
CA THR A 46 -14.09 -7.21 2.08
C THR A 46 -14.22 -5.69 2.16
N ASP A 47 -15.45 -5.17 2.25
CA ASP A 47 -15.76 -3.73 2.36
C ASP A 47 -15.05 -2.88 1.31
N ILE A 48 -15.05 -3.38 0.07
CA ILE A 48 -14.30 -2.81 -1.04
C ILE A 48 -14.88 -1.45 -1.44
N GLY A 49 -14.01 -0.44 -1.49
CA GLY A 49 -14.30 0.90 -1.99
C GLY A 49 -13.22 1.38 -2.96
N ARG A 50 -13.56 2.37 -3.80
CA ARG A 50 -12.62 3.03 -4.71
C ARG A 50 -12.31 4.44 -4.24
N ALA A 51 -11.04 4.81 -4.27
CA ALA A 51 -10.55 6.15 -3.96
C ALA A 51 -9.45 6.54 -4.96
N GLY A 52 -9.80 7.35 -5.96
CA GLY A 52 -8.90 7.69 -7.06
C GLY A 52 -8.49 6.45 -7.86
N LYS A 53 -7.17 6.20 -7.96
CA LYS A 53 -6.58 5.02 -8.62
C LYS A 53 -6.45 3.79 -7.72
N TRP A 54 -6.96 3.86 -6.48
CA TRP A 54 -6.84 2.80 -5.49
C TRP A 54 -8.15 2.04 -5.32
N THR A 55 -8.04 0.71 -5.26
CA THR A 55 -9.08 -0.17 -4.73
C THR A 55 -8.70 -0.53 -3.31
N CYS A 56 -9.49 -0.09 -2.34
CA CYS A 56 -9.22 -0.31 -0.92
C CYS A 56 -10.26 -1.23 -0.30
N GLY A 57 -9.87 -1.97 0.72
CA GLY A 57 -10.75 -2.87 1.45
C GLY A 57 -10.10 -3.38 2.72
N LYS A 58 -10.74 -4.37 3.33
CA LYS A 58 -10.26 -5.06 4.53
C LYS A 58 -9.76 -6.44 4.17
N ASP A 59 -8.59 -6.82 4.69
CA ASP A 59 -8.11 -8.20 4.56
C ASP A 59 -8.76 -9.14 5.60
N SER A 60 -8.32 -10.40 5.64
CA SER A 60 -8.83 -11.40 6.59
C SER A 60 -8.54 -11.09 8.06
N TYR A 61 -7.68 -10.10 8.33
CA TYR A 61 -7.33 -9.63 9.67
C TYR A 61 -7.97 -8.27 10.01
N ASP A 62 -8.91 -7.80 9.18
CA ASP A 62 -9.56 -6.48 9.30
C ASP A 62 -8.59 -5.28 9.16
N MET A 63 -7.43 -5.50 8.56
CA MET A 63 -6.47 -4.44 8.26
C MET A 63 -6.86 -3.72 6.98
N SER A 64 -6.66 -2.40 6.96
CA SER A 64 -6.92 -1.58 5.78
C SER A 64 -5.84 -1.79 4.73
N VAL A 65 -6.24 -2.26 3.55
CA VAL A 65 -5.36 -2.48 2.38
C VAL A 65 -5.82 -1.59 1.24
N CYS A 66 -4.88 -0.98 0.51
CA CYS A 66 -5.15 -0.32 -0.76
C CYS A 66 -4.25 -0.89 -1.86
N LEU A 67 -4.87 -1.27 -2.97
CA LEU A 67 -4.25 -1.91 -4.13
C LEU A 67 -4.29 -0.95 -5.34
N THR A 68 -3.23 -0.94 -6.14
CA THR A 68 -3.21 -0.26 -7.44
C THR A 68 -2.27 -0.98 -8.41
N GLU A 69 -2.40 -0.70 -9.70
CA GLU A 69 -1.56 -1.25 -10.77
C GLU A 69 -0.68 -0.15 -11.38
N PRO A 70 0.46 0.20 -10.75
CA PRO A 70 1.43 1.09 -11.37
C PRO A 70 2.25 0.34 -12.42
N TYR A 71 2.33 0.88 -13.64
CA TYR A 71 3.24 0.45 -14.71
C TYR A 71 3.11 -1.01 -15.20
N SER A 72 1.92 -1.61 -15.10
CA SER A 72 1.59 -3.00 -15.50
C SER A 72 1.90 -4.10 -14.47
N ASP A 73 2.22 -3.73 -13.24
CA ASP A 73 2.40 -4.64 -12.09
C ASP A 73 1.50 -4.20 -10.92
N THR A 74 1.21 -5.10 -9.98
CA THR A 74 0.39 -4.75 -8.80
C THR A 74 1.26 -4.32 -7.62
N VAL A 75 0.85 -3.22 -6.99
CA VAL A 75 1.33 -2.84 -5.66
C VAL A 75 0.19 -2.84 -4.66
N ALA A 76 0.42 -3.57 -3.57
CA ALA A 76 -0.42 -3.53 -2.39
C ALA A 76 0.25 -2.68 -1.32
N THR A 77 -0.55 -1.83 -0.67
CA THR A 77 -0.09 -0.96 0.42
C THR A 77 -0.98 -1.15 1.63
N LEU A 78 -0.36 -1.10 2.80
CA LEU A 78 -0.96 -1.33 4.11
C LEU A 78 -0.47 -0.28 5.09
N THR A 79 -1.40 0.28 5.87
CA THR A 79 -1.10 1.05 7.08
C THR A 79 -1.97 0.52 8.20
N LEU A 80 -1.40 0.25 9.36
CA LEU A 80 -2.16 -0.17 10.52
C LEU A 80 -3.05 0.97 11.03
N ASP A 81 -4.30 0.65 11.36
CA ASP A 81 -5.24 1.51 12.09
C ASP A 81 -5.51 2.92 11.52
N ARG A 82 -5.41 3.10 10.20
CA ARG A 82 -5.77 4.36 9.54
C ARG A 82 -7.02 4.23 8.64
N PRO A 83 -7.84 5.29 8.51
CA PRO A 83 -8.93 5.35 7.53
C PRO A 83 -8.41 5.22 6.11
N PHE A 84 -9.22 4.67 5.19
CA PHE A 84 -8.85 4.52 3.78
C PHE A 84 -8.40 5.83 3.12
N ALA A 85 -9.03 6.96 3.47
CA ALA A 85 -8.66 8.27 2.93
C ALA A 85 -7.18 8.62 3.22
N THR A 86 -6.73 8.41 4.46
CA THR A 86 -5.35 8.63 4.87
C THR A 86 -4.41 7.65 4.19
N LEU A 87 -4.77 6.37 4.12
CA LEU A 87 -3.98 5.36 3.42
C LEU A 87 -3.80 5.74 1.94
N THR A 88 -4.86 6.15 1.23
CA THR A 88 -4.73 6.58 -0.17
C THR A 88 -3.84 7.81 -0.39
N GLU A 89 -3.80 8.75 0.55
CA GLU A 89 -2.93 9.93 0.47
C GLU A 89 -1.45 9.53 0.63
N ILE A 90 -1.14 8.73 1.64
CA ILE A 90 0.20 8.21 1.89
C ILE A 90 0.66 7.34 0.71
N SER A 91 -0.18 6.42 0.26
CA SER A 91 0.14 5.55 -0.87
C SER A 91 0.31 6.35 -2.17
N GLY A 92 -0.41 7.48 -2.34
CA GLY A 92 -0.19 8.43 -3.43
C GLY A 92 1.25 8.96 -3.46
N SER A 93 1.72 9.46 -2.32
CA SER A 93 3.10 9.96 -2.17
C SER A 93 4.14 8.87 -2.41
N PHE A 94 3.87 7.63 -1.95
CA PHE A 94 4.74 6.48 -2.20
C PHE A 94 4.91 6.20 -3.70
N LEU A 95 3.80 6.19 -4.46
CA LEU A 95 3.86 5.92 -5.90
C LEU A 95 4.57 7.02 -6.68
N GLU A 96 4.43 8.27 -6.27
CA GLU A 96 5.16 9.39 -6.88
C GLU A 96 6.68 9.23 -6.66
N ALA A 97 7.09 8.84 -5.46
CA ALA A 97 8.50 8.60 -5.14
C ALA A 97 9.08 7.35 -5.81
N TRP A 98 8.24 6.42 -6.26
CA TRP A 98 8.68 5.19 -6.93
C TRP A 98 8.91 5.33 -8.44
N GLN A 99 8.49 6.43 -9.06
CA GLN A 99 8.84 6.77 -10.45
C GLN A 99 10.34 6.66 -10.72
#